data_AF-A0A930WE85-F1
#
_entry.id   AF-A0A930WE85-F1
#
_cell.length_a   1.000
_cell.length_b   1.000
_cell.length_c   1.000
_cell.angle_alpha   90.00
_cell.angle_beta   90.00
_cell.angle_gamma   90.00
#
_symmetry.space_group_name_H-M   'P 1'
#
loop_
_entity.id
_entity.type
_entity.pdbx_description
1 polymer ?
#
loop_
_entity_poly.entity_id
_entity_poly.type
_entity_poly.pdbx_seq_one_letter_code
_entity_poly.pdbx_strand_id
1 'polypeptide(L)'
;IKTLTTLLGQGIGTLLSLQPVIMCLLLAVIFCMLIVSPFTTVGIAVAISLSGVGSGAANLGICAAGFGLAIAGWKVNPKGTAIAHFIGSPKMSMANVLAKPKILLPMMCTSAVLGVLAALFNIQGTPQSAGFGFSGLVGPINALNLAEGGWSVMNIVIVTLIFVVAPIALNIVFVHLFEKVLKWIQPEDYKLTV
;
A
#
# COMPACT_ATOMS: atom_id res chain seq x y z
N ILE A 1 6.96 -19.86 -12.24
CA ILE A 1 6.11 -18.73 -11.77
C ILE A 1 4.95 -19.23 -10.91
N LYS A 2 4.07 -20.13 -11.39
CA LYS A 2 2.93 -20.65 -10.59
C LYS A 2 3.32 -21.18 -9.20
N THR A 3 4.37 -22.01 -9.11
CA THR A 3 4.86 -22.56 -7.82
C THR A 3 5.31 -21.49 -6.84
N LEU A 4 5.95 -20.42 -7.33
CA LEU A 4 6.46 -19.33 -6.48
C LEU A 4 5.32 -18.46 -5.95
N THR A 5 4.32 -18.17 -6.79
CA THR A 5 3.10 -17.47 -6.38
C THR A 5 2.30 -18.28 -5.36
N THR A 6 2.21 -19.60 -5.53
CA THR A 6 1.56 -20.48 -4.56
C THR A 6 2.30 -20.48 -3.21
N LEU A 7 3.63 -20.56 -3.22
CA LEU A 7 4.44 -20.57 -2.00
C LEU A 7 4.36 -19.22 -1.26
N LEU A 8 4.42 -18.11 -2.00
CA LEU A 8 4.17 -16.78 -1.44
C LEU A 8 2.77 -16.68 -0.84
N GLY A 9 1.75 -17.19 -1.54
CA GLY A 9 0.38 -17.24 -1.02
C GLY A 9 0.28 -18.04 0.28
N GLN A 10 0.89 -19.23 0.34
CA GLN A 10 0.90 -20.05 1.57
C GLN A 10 1.59 -19.33 2.72
N GLY A 11 2.74 -18.70 2.49
CA GLY A 11 3.44 -17.91 3.51
C GLY A 11 2.61 -16.74 4.03
N ILE A 12 1.90 -16.04 3.13
CA ILE A 12 0.97 -14.96 3.51
C ILE A 12 -0.23 -15.51 4.29
N GLY A 13 -0.75 -16.67 3.92
CA GLY A 13 -1.84 -17.33 4.63
C GLY A 13 -1.49 -17.65 6.09
N THR A 14 -0.25 -18.06 6.37
CA THR A 14 0.20 -18.35 7.74
C THR A 14 0.16 -17.12 8.66
N LEU A 15 0.40 -15.92 8.11
CA LEU A 15 0.35 -14.66 8.88
C LEU A 15 -1.04 -14.37 9.44
N LEU A 16 -2.11 -14.93 8.86
CA LEU A 16 -3.49 -14.76 9.33
C LEU A 16 -3.76 -15.39 10.69
N SER A 17 -2.86 -16.25 11.18
CA SER A 17 -2.94 -16.84 12.52
C SER A 17 -2.40 -15.94 13.64
N LEU A 18 -1.76 -14.81 13.29
CA LEU A 18 -1.16 -13.89 14.27
C LEU A 18 -2.20 -12.96 14.90
N GLN A 19 -1.82 -12.33 16.02
CA GLN A 19 -2.62 -11.28 16.62
C GLN A 19 -2.90 -10.14 15.61
N PRO A 20 -4.12 -9.58 15.56
CA PRO A 20 -4.55 -8.70 14.48
C PRO A 20 -3.60 -7.54 14.14
N VAL A 21 -3.01 -6.89 15.15
CA VAL A 21 -2.09 -5.76 14.94
C VAL A 21 -0.82 -6.17 14.20
N ILE A 22 -0.18 -7.27 14.62
CA ILE A 22 1.07 -7.76 14.00
C ILE A 22 0.78 -8.30 12.60
N MET A 23 -0.32 -9.03 12.44
CA MET A 23 -0.79 -9.50 11.14
C MET A 23 -0.96 -8.35 10.15
N CYS A 24 -1.74 -7.32 10.52
CA CYS A 24 -2.01 -6.18 9.63
C CYS A 24 -0.75 -5.38 9.30
N LEU A 25 0.16 -5.18 10.26
CA LEU A 25 1.47 -4.56 10.00
C LEU A 25 2.24 -5.32 8.92
N LEU A 26 2.40 -6.64 9.09
CA LEU A 26 3.17 -7.47 8.16
C LEU A 26 2.50 -7.55 6.79
N LEU A 27 1.18 -7.70 6.73
CA LEU A 27 0.44 -7.72 5.47
C LEU A 27 0.56 -6.39 4.72
N ALA A 28 0.45 -5.25 5.40
CA ALA A 28 0.61 -3.95 4.76
C ALA A 28 2.01 -3.79 4.15
N VAL A 29 3.06 -4.16 4.88
CA VAL A 29 4.44 -4.12 4.38
C VAL A 29 4.65 -5.06 3.20
N ILE A 30 4.13 -6.29 3.28
CA ILE A 30 4.22 -7.28 2.19
C ILE A 30 3.52 -6.77 0.93
N PHE A 31 2.29 -6.26 1.03
CA PHE A 31 1.55 -5.77 -0.12
C PHE A 31 2.12 -4.47 -0.69
N CYS A 32 2.76 -3.63 0.14
CA CYS A 32 3.58 -2.50 -0.32
C CYS A 32 4.75 -2.96 -1.21
N MET A 33 5.41 -4.07 -0.88
CA MET A 33 6.47 -4.65 -1.72
C MET A 33 5.91 -5.35 -2.96
N LEU A 34 4.81 -6.08 -2.82
CA LEU A 34 4.24 -6.85 -3.91
C LEU A 34 3.70 -5.97 -5.04
N ILE A 35 3.13 -4.79 -4.76
CA ILE A 35 2.53 -3.95 -5.82
C ILE A 35 3.56 -3.44 -6.83
N VAL A 36 4.81 -3.24 -6.40
CA VAL A 36 5.94 -2.83 -7.24
C VAL A 36 6.79 -4.00 -7.71
N SER A 37 6.30 -5.23 -7.54
CA SER A 37 6.95 -6.46 -7.99
C SER A 37 6.32 -6.96 -9.30
N PRO A 38 6.92 -7.96 -9.98
CA PRO A 38 6.32 -8.56 -11.18
C PRO A 38 5.06 -9.39 -10.89
N PHE A 39 4.66 -9.55 -9.62
CA PHE A 39 3.47 -10.32 -9.24
C PHE A 39 2.17 -9.49 -9.35
N THR A 40 1.05 -10.20 -9.42
CA THR A 40 -0.28 -9.61 -9.31
C THR A 40 -0.75 -9.67 -7.85
N THR A 41 -0.84 -8.50 -7.20
CA THR A 41 -1.30 -8.38 -5.81
C THR A 41 -2.73 -8.87 -5.62
N VAL A 42 -3.63 -8.50 -6.55
CA VAL A 42 -5.02 -8.96 -6.53
C VAL A 42 -5.09 -10.47 -6.71
N GLY A 43 -4.30 -11.04 -7.63
CA GLY A 43 -4.27 -12.48 -7.84
C GLY A 43 -3.80 -13.27 -6.60
N ILE A 44 -2.79 -12.74 -5.88
CA ILE A 44 -2.34 -13.34 -4.62
C ILE A 44 -3.43 -13.24 -3.55
N ALA A 45 -4.05 -12.08 -3.38
CA ALA A 45 -5.11 -11.88 -2.39
C ALA A 45 -6.32 -12.80 -2.62
N VAL A 46 -6.74 -12.97 -3.88
CA VAL A 46 -7.80 -13.91 -4.26
C VAL A 46 -7.39 -15.36 -3.99
N ALA A 47 -6.16 -15.74 -4.35
CA ALA A 47 -5.68 -17.11 -4.16
C ALA A 47 -5.66 -17.54 -2.69
N ILE A 48 -5.40 -16.61 -1.76
CA ILE A 48 -5.38 -16.89 -0.31
C ILE A 48 -6.70 -16.50 0.39
N SER A 49 -7.71 -16.06 -0.37
CA SER A 49 -8.99 -15.56 0.16
C SER A 49 -8.83 -14.46 1.22
N LEU A 50 -7.89 -13.54 0.99
CA LEU A 50 -7.57 -12.46 1.93
C LEU A 50 -8.76 -11.52 2.11
N SER A 51 -9.41 -11.58 3.26
CA SER A 51 -10.63 -10.81 3.56
C SER A 51 -10.55 -10.17 4.94
N GLY A 52 -11.55 -9.34 5.26
CA GLY A 52 -11.63 -8.64 6.53
C GLY A 52 -10.48 -7.64 6.72
N VAL A 53 -10.00 -7.53 7.96
CA VAL A 53 -9.03 -6.49 8.36
C VAL A 53 -7.66 -6.68 7.72
N GLY A 54 -7.30 -7.92 7.38
CA GLY A 54 -6.08 -8.23 6.62
C GLY A 54 -6.12 -7.67 5.19
N SER A 55 -7.30 -7.71 4.55
CA SER A 55 -7.50 -7.11 3.22
C SER A 55 -7.46 -5.58 3.27
N GLY A 56 -8.04 -4.96 4.31
CA GLY A 56 -7.91 -3.54 4.55
C GLY A 56 -6.45 -3.11 4.74
N ALA A 57 -5.69 -3.86 5.55
CA ALA A 57 -4.26 -3.60 5.76
C ALA A 57 -3.44 -3.73 4.45
N ALA A 58 -3.70 -4.75 3.65
CA ALA A 58 -3.07 -4.91 2.33
C ALA A 58 -3.33 -3.71 1.41
N ASN A 59 -4.57 -3.23 1.37
CA ASN A 59 -4.94 -2.03 0.62
C ASN A 59 -4.18 -0.78 1.10
N LEU A 60 -4.07 -0.58 2.41
CA LEU A 60 -3.32 0.55 2.95
C LEU A 60 -1.81 0.44 2.70
N GLY A 61 -1.26 -0.77 2.69
CA GLY A 61 0.11 -1.04 2.23
C GLY A 61 0.34 -0.54 0.80
N ILE A 62 -0.61 -0.80 -0.09
CA ILE A 62 -0.55 -0.32 -1.48
C ILE A 62 -0.75 1.20 -1.56
N CYS A 63 -1.60 1.79 -0.71
CA CYS A 63 -1.72 3.25 -0.59
C CYS A 63 -0.39 3.88 -0.18
N ALA A 64 0.34 3.27 0.77
CA ALA A 64 1.66 3.71 1.17
C ALA A 64 2.63 3.79 -0.03
N ALA A 65 2.66 2.74 -0.85
CA ALA A 65 3.47 2.70 -2.06
C ALA A 65 3.04 3.77 -3.08
N GLY A 66 1.74 3.87 -3.39
CA GLY A 66 1.22 4.81 -4.38
C GLY A 66 1.47 6.27 -4.03
N PHE A 67 1.03 6.71 -2.84
CA PHE A 67 1.28 8.08 -2.40
C PHE A 67 2.76 8.34 -2.16
N GLY A 68 3.49 7.38 -1.60
CA GLY A 68 4.91 7.55 -1.30
C GLY A 68 5.76 7.75 -2.55
N LEU A 69 5.56 6.92 -3.58
CA LEU A 69 6.27 7.03 -4.85
C LEU A 69 5.89 8.32 -5.59
N ALA A 70 4.62 8.73 -5.53
CA ALA A 70 4.18 10.02 -6.06
C ALA A 70 4.89 11.20 -5.40
N ILE A 71 4.98 11.20 -4.06
CA ILE A 71 5.60 12.26 -3.27
C ILE A 71 7.11 12.30 -3.49
N ALA A 72 7.77 11.14 -3.44
CA ALA A 72 9.22 11.06 -3.63
C ALA A 72 9.65 11.43 -5.05
N GLY A 73 8.84 11.07 -6.06
CA GLY A 73 9.05 11.41 -7.46
C GLY A 73 8.53 12.79 -7.87
N TRP A 74 7.91 13.57 -6.97
CA TRP A 74 7.14 14.77 -7.33
C TRP A 74 7.96 15.85 -8.03
N LYS A 75 9.25 15.96 -7.69
CA LYS A 75 10.15 16.99 -8.25
C LYS A 75 10.83 16.59 -9.55
N VAL A 76 10.88 15.29 -9.86
CA VAL A 76 11.66 14.73 -10.97
C VAL A 76 10.77 14.16 -12.08
N ASN A 77 9.49 13.95 -11.80
CA ASN A 77 8.51 13.44 -12.76
C ASN A 77 7.46 14.52 -13.11
N PRO A 78 6.83 14.42 -14.30
CA PRO A 78 5.64 15.21 -14.60
C PRO A 78 4.55 14.99 -13.54
N LYS A 79 3.82 16.04 -13.19
CA LYS A 79 2.77 15.97 -12.16
C LYS A 79 1.68 14.94 -12.49
N GLY A 80 1.34 14.79 -13.78
CA GLY A 80 0.40 13.75 -14.24
C GLY A 80 0.90 12.34 -13.92
N THR A 81 2.19 12.08 -14.14
CA THR A 81 2.85 10.83 -13.80
C THR A 81 2.88 10.59 -12.29
N ALA A 82 3.09 11.63 -11.48
CA ALA A 82 3.01 11.52 -10.03
C ALA A 82 1.59 11.13 -9.56
N ILE A 83 0.55 11.77 -10.11
CA ILE A 83 -0.85 11.45 -9.80
C ILE A 83 -1.21 10.01 -10.24
N ALA A 84 -0.67 9.56 -11.37
CA ALA A 84 -0.91 8.21 -11.88
C ALA A 84 -0.45 7.08 -10.93
N HIS A 85 0.48 7.34 -10.00
CA HIS A 85 0.93 6.32 -9.05
C HIS A 85 -0.16 5.84 -8.09
N PHE A 86 -1.03 6.74 -7.63
CA PHE A 86 -2.06 6.39 -6.64
C PHE A 86 -3.46 6.27 -7.26
N ILE A 87 -3.75 6.94 -8.38
CA ILE A 87 -5.01 6.75 -9.12
C ILE A 87 -4.94 5.52 -10.03
N GLY A 88 -3.79 5.31 -10.69
CA GLY A 88 -3.55 4.21 -11.62
C GLY A 88 -2.91 3.03 -10.90
N SER A 89 -1.58 2.93 -10.92
CA SER A 89 -0.87 1.85 -10.23
C SER A 89 0.56 2.24 -9.84
N PRO A 90 0.99 1.93 -8.60
CA PRO A 90 2.38 2.13 -8.19
C PRO A 90 3.37 1.28 -8.99
N LYS A 91 2.88 0.23 -9.67
CA LYS A 91 3.67 -0.69 -10.49
C LYS A 91 4.48 0.00 -11.60
N MET A 92 4.13 1.23 -11.98
CA MET A 92 4.95 2.04 -12.89
C MET A 92 6.38 2.28 -12.36
N SER A 93 6.60 2.25 -11.05
CA SER A 93 7.92 2.32 -10.43
C SER A 93 8.65 0.97 -10.31
N MET A 94 8.10 -0.13 -10.87
CA MET A 94 8.70 -1.47 -10.75
C MET A 94 10.13 -1.51 -11.26
N ALA A 95 10.44 -0.90 -12.40
CA ALA A 95 11.80 -0.87 -12.94
C ALA A 95 12.78 -0.19 -11.97
N ASN A 96 12.40 0.96 -11.40
CA ASN A 96 13.21 1.69 -10.43
C ASN A 96 13.42 0.89 -9.14
N VAL A 97 12.36 0.25 -8.62
CA VAL A 97 12.43 -0.56 -7.39
C VAL A 97 13.29 -1.80 -7.61
N LEU A 98 13.17 -2.48 -8.75
CA LEU A 98 14.02 -3.63 -9.07
C LEU A 98 15.50 -3.22 -9.24
N ALA A 99 15.76 -2.05 -9.82
CA ALA A 99 17.12 -1.52 -9.96
C ALA A 99 17.70 -1.04 -8.61
N LYS A 100 16.87 -0.43 -7.76
CA LYS A 100 17.27 0.15 -6.46
C LYS A 100 16.23 -0.19 -5.37
N PRO A 101 16.24 -1.41 -4.80
CA PRO A 101 15.24 -1.82 -3.81
C PRO A 101 15.16 -0.90 -2.58
N LYS A 102 16.27 -0.25 -2.25
CA LYS A 102 16.39 0.70 -1.15
C LYS A 102 15.36 1.85 -1.17
N ILE A 103 14.84 2.21 -2.35
CA ILE A 103 13.90 3.33 -2.52
C ILE A 103 12.52 3.05 -1.91
N LEU A 104 12.22 1.79 -1.63
CA LEU A 104 10.94 1.36 -1.07
C LEU A 104 10.89 1.45 0.46
N LEU A 105 12.04 1.54 1.12
CA LEU A 105 12.15 1.53 2.58
C LEU A 105 11.29 2.61 3.27
N PRO A 106 11.21 3.88 2.79
CA PRO A 106 10.31 4.87 3.37
C PRO A 106 8.84 4.44 3.30
N MET A 107 8.43 3.85 2.18
CA MET A 107 7.05 3.38 1.96
C MET A 107 6.75 2.13 2.80
N MET A 108 7.75 1.29 3.07
CA MET A 108 7.64 0.18 4.02
C MET A 108 7.40 0.70 5.45
N CYS A 109 8.09 1.77 5.86
CA CYS A 109 7.84 2.41 7.16
C CYS A 109 6.42 2.99 7.24
N THR A 110 5.97 3.70 6.19
CA THR A 110 4.60 4.20 6.11
C THR A 110 3.58 3.07 6.16
N SER A 111 3.78 2.00 5.38
CA SER A 111 2.84 0.86 5.34
C SER A 111 2.77 0.12 6.67
N ALA A 112 3.87 -0.02 7.41
CA ALA A 112 3.85 -0.63 8.73
C ALA A 112 2.92 0.13 9.69
N VAL A 113 3.02 1.46 9.73
CA VAL A 113 2.16 2.31 10.56
C VAL A 113 0.70 2.21 10.09
N LEU A 114 0.45 2.30 8.78
CA LEU A 114 -0.90 2.17 8.24
C LEU A 114 -1.51 0.79 8.49
N GLY A 115 -0.72 -0.27 8.49
CA GLY A 115 -1.17 -1.62 8.86
C GLY A 115 -1.67 -1.68 10.30
N VAL A 116 -0.96 -1.05 11.24
CA VAL A 116 -1.44 -0.90 12.63
C VAL A 116 -2.75 -0.11 12.67
N LEU A 117 -2.85 0.99 11.92
CA LEU A 117 -4.09 1.77 11.85
C LEU A 117 -5.27 0.97 11.25
N ALA A 118 -5.04 0.12 10.24
CA ALA A 118 -6.08 -0.77 9.73
C ALA A 118 -6.67 -1.66 10.82
N ALA A 119 -5.81 -2.22 11.70
CA ALA A 119 -6.26 -3.03 12.82
C ALA A 119 -7.05 -2.21 13.85
N LEU A 120 -6.59 -1.00 14.19
CA LEU A 120 -7.23 -0.14 15.19
C LEU A 120 -8.58 0.43 14.74
N PHE A 121 -8.69 0.81 13.46
CA PHE A 121 -9.92 1.36 12.88
C PHE A 121 -10.80 0.30 12.21
N ASN A 122 -10.43 -0.99 12.34
CA ASN A 122 -11.15 -2.12 11.75
C ASN A 122 -11.46 -1.94 10.26
N ILE A 123 -10.47 -1.49 9.49
CA ILE A 123 -10.64 -1.25 8.05
C ILE A 123 -10.81 -2.60 7.34
N GLN A 124 -11.99 -2.84 6.78
CA GLN A 124 -12.33 -4.11 6.15
C GLN A 124 -12.04 -4.10 4.64
N GLY A 125 -11.84 -5.30 4.09
CA GLY A 125 -11.72 -5.49 2.66
C GLY A 125 -12.17 -6.88 2.19
N THR A 126 -12.34 -7.01 0.87
CA THR A 126 -12.58 -8.27 0.18
C THR A 126 -11.30 -8.77 -0.52
N PRO A 127 -11.21 -10.05 -0.89
CA PRO A 127 -10.09 -10.57 -1.69
C PRO A 127 -9.91 -9.83 -3.01
N GLN A 128 -11.01 -9.39 -3.62
CA GLN A 128 -11.02 -8.62 -4.86
C GLN A 128 -10.49 -7.20 -4.66
N SER A 129 -10.72 -6.60 -3.48
CA SER A 129 -10.26 -5.24 -3.20
C SER A 129 -8.79 -5.18 -2.79
N ALA A 130 -8.26 -6.17 -2.04
CA ALA A 130 -7.00 -6.10 -1.29
C ALA A 130 -5.75 -5.69 -2.10
N GLY A 131 -5.78 -5.93 -3.41
CA GLY A 131 -4.66 -5.68 -4.31
C GLY A 131 -4.68 -4.34 -5.04
N PHE A 132 -5.65 -3.46 -4.77
CA PHE A 132 -5.82 -2.19 -5.49
C PHE A 132 -5.33 -0.96 -4.71
N GLY A 133 -5.40 -0.98 -3.38
CA GLY A 133 -5.16 0.20 -2.56
C GLY A 133 -6.09 1.36 -2.94
N PHE A 134 -5.52 2.50 -3.31
CA PHE A 134 -6.29 3.69 -3.71
C PHE A 134 -6.70 3.68 -5.20
N SER A 135 -6.14 2.77 -6.00
CA SER A 135 -6.40 2.69 -7.44
C SER A 135 -7.88 2.59 -7.73
N GLY A 136 -8.39 3.47 -8.61
CA GLY A 136 -9.82 3.54 -8.97
C GLY A 136 -10.77 3.69 -7.77
N LEU A 137 -10.27 4.12 -6.61
CA LEU A 137 -10.99 4.17 -5.33
C LEU A 137 -11.52 2.81 -4.84
N VAL A 138 -11.00 1.69 -5.37
CA VAL A 138 -11.50 0.34 -5.06
C VAL A 138 -11.37 0.02 -3.58
N GLY A 139 -10.21 0.27 -2.96
CA GLY A 139 -10.00 0.06 -1.52
C GLY A 139 -10.93 0.90 -0.65
N PRO A 140 -10.93 2.26 -0.78
CA PRO A 140 -11.80 3.13 0.01
C PRO A 140 -13.29 2.80 -0.12
N ILE A 141 -13.79 2.61 -1.35
CA ILE A 141 -15.22 2.30 -1.60
C ILE A 141 -15.58 0.96 -0.97
N ASN A 142 -14.73 -0.05 -1.11
CA ASN A 142 -14.98 -1.36 -0.52
C ASN A 142 -14.92 -1.31 1.02
N ALA A 143 -14.02 -0.52 1.59
CA ALA A 143 -13.96 -0.30 3.04
C ALA A 143 -15.24 0.36 3.58
N LEU A 144 -15.78 1.36 2.86
CA LEU A 144 -17.06 1.99 3.23
C LEU A 144 -18.25 1.04 3.12
N ASN A 145 -18.30 0.22 2.07
CA ASN A 145 -19.36 -0.78 1.89
C ASN A 145 -19.39 -1.85 2.98
N LEU A 146 -18.23 -2.15 3.58
CA LEU A 146 -18.08 -3.15 4.63
C LEU A 146 -18.06 -2.56 6.04
N ALA A 147 -18.04 -1.23 6.17
CA ALA A 147 -18.05 -0.57 7.46
C ALA A 147 -19.40 -0.78 8.16
N GLU A 148 -19.38 -0.99 9.47
CA GLU A 148 -20.60 -1.05 10.27
C GLU A 148 -21.34 0.30 10.19
N GLY A 149 -22.64 0.25 9.90
CA GLY A 149 -23.44 1.46 9.62
C GLY A 149 -23.22 2.05 8.22
N GLY A 150 -22.46 1.39 7.34
CA GLY A 150 -22.32 1.74 5.93
C GLY A 150 -21.72 3.13 5.68
N TRP A 151 -22.30 3.88 4.75
CA TRP A 151 -21.83 5.20 4.31
C TRP A 151 -22.25 6.33 5.27
N SER A 152 -21.99 6.16 6.56
CA SER A 152 -22.17 7.23 7.54
C SER A 152 -21.12 8.33 7.35
N VAL A 153 -21.44 9.56 7.77
CA VAL A 153 -20.49 10.69 7.74
C VAL A 153 -19.21 10.34 8.51
N MET A 154 -19.34 9.65 9.64
CA MET A 154 -18.20 9.20 10.44
C MET A 154 -17.30 8.24 9.65
N ASN A 155 -17.87 7.25 8.97
CA ASN A 155 -17.10 6.27 8.19
C ASN A 155 -16.43 6.93 6.98
N ILE A 156 -17.08 7.89 6.31
CA ILE A 156 -16.47 8.67 5.22
C ILE A 156 -15.25 9.44 5.72
N VAL A 157 -15.35 10.07 6.90
CA VAL A 157 -14.24 10.79 7.53
C VAL A 157 -13.10 9.81 7.87
N ILE A 158 -13.39 8.69 8.54
CA ILE A 158 -12.38 7.70 8.92
C ILE A 158 -11.67 7.14 7.68
N VAL A 159 -12.42 6.72 6.66
CA VAL A 159 -11.85 6.14 5.43
C VAL A 159 -11.00 7.18 4.70
N THR A 160 -11.45 8.43 4.62
CA THR A 160 -10.67 9.50 3.98
C THR A 160 -9.39 9.80 4.77
N LEU A 161 -9.46 9.82 6.09
CA LEU A 161 -8.29 10.00 6.95
C LEU A 161 -7.27 8.87 6.75
N ILE A 162 -7.73 7.62 6.69
CA ILE A 162 -6.85 6.44 6.66
C ILE A 162 -6.33 6.11 5.26
N PHE A 163 -7.11 6.34 4.20
CA PHE A 163 -6.70 6.05 2.82
C PHE A 163 -6.01 7.22 2.11
N VAL A 164 -6.17 8.47 2.58
CA VAL A 164 -5.62 9.66 1.90
C VAL A 164 -4.72 10.45 2.84
N VAL A 165 -5.26 10.95 3.96
CA VAL A 165 -4.54 11.90 4.82
C VAL A 165 -3.32 11.25 5.49
N ALA A 166 -3.52 10.09 6.13
CA ALA A 166 -2.46 9.38 6.83
C ALA A 166 -1.35 8.89 5.88
N PRO A 167 -1.64 8.24 4.72
CA PRO A 167 -0.60 7.85 3.78
C PRO A 167 0.20 9.04 3.23
N ILE A 168 -0.45 10.17 2.95
CA ILE A 168 0.25 11.38 2.49
C ILE A 168 1.13 11.95 3.60
N ALA A 169 0.58 12.16 4.79
CA ALA A 169 1.31 12.76 5.91
C ALA A 169 2.52 11.91 6.31
N LEU A 170 2.32 10.59 6.48
CA LEU A 170 3.39 9.67 6.84
C LEU A 170 4.47 9.60 5.75
N ASN A 171 4.08 9.55 4.47
CA ASN A 171 5.07 9.55 3.39
C ASN A 171 5.84 10.86 3.30
N ILE A 172 5.22 12.03 3.55
CA ILE A 172 5.97 13.29 3.62
C ILE A 172 7.04 13.21 4.71
N VAL A 173 6.69 12.70 5.89
CA VAL A 173 7.63 12.54 7.02
C VAL A 173 8.74 11.54 6.69
N PHE A 174 8.40 10.33 6.25
CA PHE A 174 9.39 9.29 5.99
C PHE A 174 10.25 9.61 4.77
N VAL A 175 9.67 10.09 3.66
CA VAL A 175 10.48 10.50 2.50
C VAL A 175 11.43 11.63 2.89
N HIS A 176 10.97 12.63 3.65
CA HIS A 176 11.85 13.70 4.14
C HIS A 176 12.98 13.16 5.03
N LEU A 177 12.66 12.27 5.99
CA LEU A 177 13.65 11.64 6.87
C LEU A 177 14.71 10.89 6.06
N PHE A 178 14.28 10.03 5.14
CA PHE A 178 15.19 9.20 4.35
C PHE A 178 15.98 10.00 3.30
N GLU A 179 15.41 11.07 2.75
CA GLU A 179 16.10 11.93 1.77
C GLU A 179 17.06 12.91 2.43
N LYS A 180 16.62 13.65 3.47
CA LYS A 180 17.37 14.79 4.02
C LYS A 180 18.23 14.43 5.22
N VAL A 181 17.74 13.58 6.12
CA VAL A 181 18.43 13.26 7.37
C VAL A 181 19.35 12.07 7.17
N LEU A 182 18.81 10.96 6.69
CA LEU A 182 19.56 9.72 6.50
C LEU A 182 20.37 9.69 5.20
N LYS A 183 20.04 10.56 4.23
CA LYS A 183 20.66 10.62 2.89
C LYS A 183 20.66 9.25 2.18
N TRP A 184 19.66 8.43 2.46
CA TRP A 184 19.52 7.06 1.97
C TRP A 184 18.99 7.02 0.54
N ILE A 185 18.07 7.93 0.22
CA ILE A 185 17.42 8.09 -1.09
C ILE A 185 17.72 9.46 -1.67
N GLN A 186 17.63 9.59 -2.98
CA GLN A 186 17.71 10.85 -3.69
C GLN A 186 16.50 11.01 -4.63
N PRO A 187 16.02 12.24 -4.92
CA PRO A 187 14.87 12.44 -5.81
C PRO A 187 15.02 11.75 -7.17
N GLU A 188 16.22 11.76 -7.76
CA GLU A 188 16.49 11.14 -9.06
C GLU A 188 16.34 9.61 -9.05
N ASP A 189 16.39 8.96 -7.88
CA ASP A 189 16.11 7.53 -7.75
C ASP A 189 14.66 7.18 -8.12
N TYR A 190 13.74 8.17 -8.05
CA TYR A 190 12.32 8.03 -8.34
C TYR A 190 11.92 8.51 -9.74
N LYS A 191 12.88 8.95 -10.56
CA LYS A 191 12.57 9.40 -11.91
C LYS A 191 12.19 8.22 -12.80
N LEU A 192 11.03 8.35 -13.44
CA LEU A 192 10.54 7.34 -14.36
C LEU A 192 11.04 7.62 -15.77
N THR A 193 11.60 6.58 -16.39
CA THR A 193 11.86 6.55 -17.82
C THR A 193 10.59 6.04 -18.51
N VAL A 194 9.70 6.98 -18.85
CA VAL A 194 8.49 6.72 -19.64
C VAL A 194 8.83 6.83 -21.11
#